data_AF-A0A087UF17-F1
#
_entry.id   AF-A0A087UF17-F1
#
_cell.length_a   1.000
_cell.length_b   1.000
_cell.length_c   1.000
_cell.angle_alpha   90.00
_cell.angle_beta   90.00
_cell.angle_gamma   90.00
#
_symmetry.space_group_name_H-M   'P 1'
#
loop_
_entity.id
_entity.type
_entity.pdbx_description
1 polymer ?
#
loop_
_entity_poly.entity_id
_entity_poly.type
_entity_poly.pdbx_seq_one_letter_code
_entity_poly.pdbx_strand_id
1 'polypeptide(L)'
;MPQESPKLVDLNQWIVNGECSRSPKRLPYVWEIDVPAKKSLVWSIILAYLTPVSSSPGELQERLQNLLGTYEEIKRLKAKLSISQDIRCKNITKCINGFNPFKNRHNFYFNVNVIDIMRLFKLRLNQYANKIKLRNDTWDDELKLKAAAQLLKCCINVYIVNAEGHRNIISYADSNNPQYQTRNIIIFQRKDIQDKENSFRFSISLENALKLRYSALRSILQKAKISNQVVTEIERDLKELKFDENFLAFVLNSSHIYIIPMVYKSPYIPLKLAEAGFETDPRVADRKNVSGLFYAMCSSDSNILNILYEYAINRCHLSEAKVRKPDSFIEDNISQIREIMDKDSVNSTNLNLPNKCRHLVSKAYFEFSHFNDYQLKIIKDINNEKHLMGNFDTSPAVKTERIKNIIIALLRSYDNHFFCGSANIPDISESFYHYIKFSEYYEHMDFFTCLLFYDQVFLLSQGLPILVSDIYSRLEETLFLTVFSSILFPKRKHSLCENCIKVEDDCERDKNFLRFIPFFYRLEFRNYAKNFRNYLESEKIDEKKLEKYSDDVLRECFSKSSVIKDEFLISRLKTYLKVATEVSLDDHSCKA
;
A
#
# COMPACT_ATOMS: atom_id res chain seq x y z
N MET A 1 -4.36 3.29 -20.27
CA MET A 1 -4.17 2.08 -19.44
C MET A 1 -3.08 2.35 -18.42
N PRO A 2 -3.26 1.94 -17.15
CA PRO A 2 -2.20 2.00 -16.16
C PRO A 2 -1.03 1.11 -16.60
N GLN A 3 0.20 1.64 -16.56
CA GLN A 3 1.41 0.87 -16.88
C GLN A 3 1.80 0.00 -15.68
N GLU A 4 2.20 -1.25 -15.91
CA GLU A 4 2.63 -2.17 -14.86
C GLU A 4 3.90 -1.66 -14.17
N SER A 5 4.07 -1.99 -12.89
CA SER A 5 5.30 -1.69 -12.15
C SER A 5 6.51 -2.43 -12.74
N PRO A 6 7.73 -1.88 -12.64
CA PRO A 6 8.97 -2.57 -12.95
C PRO A 6 9.04 -3.99 -12.35
N LYS A 7 9.49 -4.98 -13.12
CA LYS A 7 9.60 -6.39 -12.68
C LYS A 7 11.02 -6.91 -12.82
N LEU A 8 11.51 -7.64 -11.82
CA LEU A 8 12.77 -8.37 -11.92
C LEU A 8 12.54 -9.67 -12.69
N VAL A 9 13.36 -9.95 -13.71
CA VAL A 9 13.23 -11.13 -14.58
C VAL A 9 14.53 -11.91 -14.58
N ASP A 10 14.42 -13.22 -14.33
CA ASP A 10 15.51 -14.19 -14.52
C ASP A 10 15.54 -14.66 -15.98
N LEU A 11 16.62 -14.33 -16.67
CA LEU A 11 16.82 -14.67 -18.08
C LEU A 11 17.22 -16.14 -18.28
N ASN A 12 17.59 -16.87 -17.22
CA ASN A 12 17.92 -18.29 -17.31
C ASN A 12 16.69 -19.18 -17.53
N GLN A 13 15.50 -18.68 -17.21
CA GLN A 13 14.24 -19.42 -17.32
C GLN A 13 13.66 -19.45 -18.75
N TRP A 14 14.47 -19.18 -19.77
CA TRP A 14 14.04 -19.00 -21.15
C TRP A 14 14.72 -20.03 -22.07
N ILE A 15 13.93 -20.67 -22.94
CA ILE A 15 14.39 -21.74 -23.82
C ILE A 15 15.16 -21.13 -25.00
N VAL A 16 16.37 -21.65 -25.23
CA VAL A 16 17.19 -21.32 -26.41
C VAL A 16 17.02 -22.45 -27.42
N ASN A 17 16.23 -22.21 -28.47
CA ASN A 17 16.15 -23.15 -29.58
C ASN A 17 17.45 -23.05 -30.40
N GLY A 18 18.36 -24.00 -30.15
CA GLY A 18 19.37 -24.48 -31.09
C GLY A 18 20.16 -23.41 -31.86
N GLU A 19 21.04 -22.66 -31.19
CA GLU A 19 22.33 -22.26 -31.77
C GLU A 19 23.23 -21.70 -30.66
N CYS A 20 24.36 -22.38 -30.45
CA CYS A 20 25.38 -21.97 -29.51
C CYS A 20 26.32 -21.00 -30.21
N SER A 21 26.31 -19.72 -29.81
CA SER A 21 27.43 -18.83 -30.12
C SER A 21 27.69 -17.88 -28.96
N ARG A 22 28.70 -18.23 -28.17
CA ARG A 22 29.62 -17.35 -27.41
C ARG A 22 29.17 -15.87 -27.34
N SER A 23 28.55 -15.48 -26.24
CA SER A 23 28.56 -14.07 -25.80
C SER A 23 28.81 -13.97 -24.29
N PRO A 24 29.51 -12.91 -23.85
CA PRO A 24 30.20 -12.86 -22.57
C PRO A 24 29.22 -12.64 -21.40
N LYS A 25 29.46 -13.33 -20.28
CA LYS A 25 28.80 -13.13 -18.96
C LYS A 25 27.31 -12.78 -19.06
N ARG A 26 26.45 -13.80 -19.27
CA ARG A 26 25.00 -13.64 -19.14
C ARG A 26 24.70 -12.93 -17.81
N LEU A 27 24.06 -11.77 -17.87
CA LEU A 27 23.43 -11.17 -16.70
C LEU A 27 22.23 -12.07 -16.38
N PRO A 28 22.24 -12.81 -15.26
CA PRO A 28 21.14 -13.72 -14.96
C PRO A 28 19.84 -12.95 -14.72
N TYR A 29 19.92 -11.70 -14.22
CA TYR A 29 18.78 -10.89 -13.87
C TYR A 29 18.79 -9.51 -14.55
N VAL A 30 17.62 -9.10 -15.03
CA VAL A 30 17.37 -7.76 -15.56
C VAL A 30 16.02 -7.24 -15.07
N TRP A 31 15.85 -5.92 -15.06
CA TRP A 31 14.56 -5.30 -14.79
C TRP A 31 13.81 -5.04 -16.09
N GLU A 32 12.62 -5.60 -16.22
CA GLU A 32 11.65 -5.32 -17.28
C GLU A 32 10.86 -4.06 -16.91
N ILE A 33 10.89 -3.05 -17.78
CA ILE A 33 10.25 -1.75 -17.58
C ILE A 33 9.24 -1.46 -18.68
N ASP A 34 8.03 -1.08 -18.26
CA ASP A 34 6.93 -0.69 -19.14
C ASP A 34 7.14 0.65 -19.85
N VAL A 35 6.61 0.72 -21.07
CA VAL A 35 6.56 1.91 -21.92
C VAL A 35 5.11 2.16 -22.39
N PRO A 36 4.79 3.33 -22.98
CA PRO A 36 3.45 3.57 -23.49
C PRO A 36 3.08 2.56 -24.58
N ALA A 37 1.89 1.98 -24.51
CA ALA A 37 1.39 1.00 -25.50
C ALA A 37 1.51 1.53 -26.94
N LYS A 38 1.11 2.80 -27.15
CA LYS A 38 1.27 3.48 -28.42
C LYS A 38 2.76 3.66 -28.77
N LYS A 39 3.19 2.99 -29.84
CA LYS A 39 4.59 2.96 -30.33
C LYS A 39 5.56 2.29 -29.34
N SER A 40 5.08 1.30 -28.58
CA SER A 40 5.86 0.57 -27.57
C SER A 40 7.20 0.05 -28.12
N LEU A 41 7.23 -0.57 -29.31
CA LEU A 41 8.47 -1.06 -29.94
C LEU A 41 9.55 0.03 -30.06
N VAL A 42 9.17 1.19 -30.60
CA VAL A 42 10.11 2.30 -30.83
C VAL A 42 10.64 2.84 -29.51
N TRP A 43 9.75 3.02 -28.52
CA TRP A 43 10.15 3.44 -27.18
C TRP A 43 11.12 2.46 -26.53
N SER A 44 10.82 1.16 -26.60
CA SER A 44 11.65 0.13 -25.99
C SER A 44 13.04 0.07 -26.60
N ILE A 45 13.16 0.24 -27.93
CA ILE A 45 14.47 0.32 -28.61
C ILE A 45 15.26 1.56 -28.14
N ILE A 46 14.62 2.75 -28.17
CA ILE A 46 15.28 4.01 -27.78
C ILE A 46 15.79 3.92 -26.33
N LEU A 47 14.93 3.47 -25.42
CA LEU A 47 15.25 3.39 -24.01
C LEU A 47 16.31 2.30 -23.73
N ALA A 48 16.16 1.09 -24.28
CA ALA A 48 17.16 0.04 -24.10
C ALA A 48 18.54 0.46 -24.63
N TYR A 49 18.59 1.25 -25.70
CA TYR A 49 19.85 1.71 -26.30
C TYR A 49 20.50 2.88 -25.54
N LEU A 50 19.71 3.83 -25.02
CA LEU A 50 20.22 5.03 -24.38
C LEU A 50 20.41 4.90 -22.85
N THR A 51 19.69 3.99 -22.19
CA THR A 51 19.69 3.84 -20.72
C THR A 51 20.90 3.10 -20.12
N PRO A 52 21.70 2.29 -20.83
CA PRO A 52 22.96 1.79 -20.27
C PRO A 52 23.88 3.01 -20.05
N VAL A 53 23.98 3.48 -18.81
CA VAL A 53 24.90 4.55 -18.40
C VAL A 53 26.31 3.97 -18.51
N SER A 54 26.94 4.19 -19.66
CA SER A 54 28.34 3.83 -19.84
C SER A 54 29.23 4.83 -19.10
N SER A 55 30.29 4.32 -18.49
CA SER A 55 31.28 5.10 -17.73
C SER A 55 32.25 5.88 -18.62
N SER A 56 32.12 5.80 -19.95
CA SER A 56 33.02 6.40 -20.93
C SER A 56 32.52 7.80 -21.34
N PRO A 57 33.38 8.83 -21.28
CA PRO A 57 33.04 10.16 -21.80
C PRO A 57 32.70 10.08 -23.30
N GLY A 58 31.52 10.55 -23.70
CA GLY A 58 31.13 10.71 -25.11
C GLY A 58 30.32 9.58 -25.74
N GLU A 59 30.21 8.39 -25.12
CA GLU A 59 29.47 7.26 -25.72
C GLU A 59 27.96 7.54 -25.85
N LEU A 60 27.34 8.23 -24.89
CA LEU A 60 25.94 8.65 -25.02
C LEU A 60 25.72 9.57 -26.23
N GLN A 61 26.69 10.43 -26.54
CA GLN A 61 26.61 11.32 -27.70
C GLN A 61 26.73 10.54 -29.01
N GLU A 62 27.63 9.54 -29.06
CA GLU A 62 27.74 8.61 -30.18
C GLU A 62 26.43 7.83 -30.38
N ARG A 63 25.83 7.30 -29.31
CA ARG A 63 24.55 6.58 -29.37
C ARG A 63 23.41 7.49 -29.85
N LEU A 64 23.35 8.73 -29.36
CA LEU A 64 22.38 9.70 -29.84
C LEU A 64 22.56 10.00 -31.33
N GLN A 65 23.80 10.12 -31.79
CA GLN A 65 24.11 10.31 -33.21
C GLN A 65 23.71 9.09 -34.05
N ASN A 66 23.99 7.87 -33.58
CA ASN A 66 23.56 6.64 -34.26
C ASN A 66 22.03 6.54 -34.36
N LEU A 67 21.30 7.02 -33.35
CA LEU A 67 19.85 7.01 -33.31
C LEU A 67 19.25 8.08 -34.23
N LEU A 68 19.77 9.31 -34.20
CA LEU A 68 19.25 10.45 -34.94
C LEU A 68 19.74 10.54 -36.40
N GLY A 69 20.94 10.02 -36.69
CA GLY A 69 21.58 10.08 -38.01
C GLY A 69 22.55 11.26 -38.16
N THR A 70 22.98 11.50 -39.39
CA THR A 70 23.86 12.63 -39.71
C THR A 70 23.13 13.97 -39.58
N TYR A 71 23.86 15.07 -39.46
CA TYR A 71 23.26 16.41 -39.38
C TYR A 71 22.32 16.72 -40.56
N GLU A 72 22.74 16.35 -41.77
CA GLU A 72 21.94 16.42 -43.01
C GLU A 72 20.64 15.62 -42.91
N GLU A 73 20.71 14.37 -42.44
CA GLU A 73 19.53 13.52 -42.23
C GLU A 73 18.57 14.13 -41.22
N ILE A 74 19.09 14.62 -40.09
CA ILE A 74 18.30 15.27 -39.04
C ILE A 74 17.59 16.50 -39.60
N LYS A 75 18.30 17.38 -40.32
CA LYS A 75 17.72 18.59 -40.94
C LYS A 75 16.59 18.23 -41.90
N ARG A 76 16.80 17.23 -42.75
CA ARG A 76 15.78 16.74 -43.70
C ARG A 76 14.56 16.16 -42.98
N LEU A 77 14.77 15.37 -41.93
CA LEU A 77 13.69 14.75 -41.17
C LEU A 77 12.90 15.76 -40.32
N LYS A 78 13.56 16.75 -39.73
CA LYS A 78 12.92 17.86 -39.00
C LYS A 78 11.98 18.65 -39.92
N ALA A 79 12.43 18.97 -41.13
CA ALA A 79 11.61 19.67 -42.12
C ALA A 79 10.33 18.87 -42.48
N LYS A 80 10.44 17.54 -42.62
CA LYS A 80 9.28 16.66 -42.88
C LYS A 80 8.30 16.58 -41.71
N LEU A 81 8.75 16.80 -40.48
CA LEU A 81 7.92 16.72 -39.27
C LEU A 81 7.45 18.08 -38.76
N SER A 82 7.80 19.17 -39.46
CA SER A 82 7.53 20.55 -39.02
C SER A 82 8.06 20.83 -37.60
N ILE A 83 9.19 20.22 -37.23
CA ILE A 83 9.84 20.47 -35.93
C ILE A 83 10.64 21.77 -36.06
N SER A 84 10.12 22.85 -35.47
CA SER A 84 10.73 24.19 -35.51
C SER A 84 11.86 24.37 -34.48
N GLN A 85 11.87 23.56 -33.41
CA GLN A 85 12.86 23.69 -32.34
C GLN A 85 14.19 23.02 -32.68
N ASP A 86 15.26 23.67 -32.22
CA ASP A 86 16.58 23.08 -32.34
C ASP A 86 16.80 22.03 -31.25
N ILE A 87 17.08 20.81 -31.70
CA ILE A 87 17.23 19.63 -30.84
C ILE A 87 18.66 19.68 -30.29
N ARG A 88 18.82 20.37 -29.16
CA ARG A 88 20.12 20.52 -28.51
C ARG A 88 20.51 19.23 -27.80
N CYS A 89 21.58 18.58 -28.25
CA CYS A 89 22.12 17.36 -27.62
C CYS A 89 22.30 17.50 -26.10
N LYS A 90 22.73 18.67 -25.60
CA LYS A 90 22.87 18.94 -24.16
C LYS A 90 21.57 18.75 -23.36
N ASN A 91 20.43 19.20 -23.90
CA ASN A 91 19.13 19.06 -23.23
C ASN A 91 18.68 17.61 -23.21
N ILE A 92 18.94 16.88 -24.30
CA ILE A 92 18.63 15.45 -24.42
C ILE A 92 19.47 14.64 -23.44
N THR A 93 20.78 14.88 -23.41
CA THR A 93 21.71 14.26 -22.47
C THR A 93 21.24 14.48 -21.04
N LYS A 94 20.82 15.70 -20.69
CA LYS A 94 20.25 15.99 -19.37
C LYS A 94 18.97 15.20 -19.09
N CYS A 95 18.08 15.05 -20.07
CA CYS A 95 16.85 14.28 -19.93
C CYS A 95 17.11 12.78 -19.74
N ILE A 96 18.05 12.21 -20.51
CA ILE A 96 18.43 10.79 -20.41
C ILE A 96 19.16 10.51 -19.10
N ASN A 97 20.11 11.36 -18.72
CA ASN A 97 20.83 11.21 -17.46
C ASN A 97 19.92 11.40 -16.24
N GLY A 98 18.86 12.20 -16.38
CA GLY A 98 17.84 12.39 -15.35
C GLY A 98 16.70 11.37 -15.38
N PHE A 99 16.70 10.43 -16.33
CA PHE A 99 15.66 9.42 -16.45
C PHE A 99 15.79 8.38 -15.35
N ASN A 100 14.74 8.23 -14.54
CA ASN A 100 14.65 7.19 -13.55
C ASN A 100 13.27 6.51 -13.62
N PRO A 101 13.17 5.29 -14.18
CA PRO A 101 11.90 4.61 -14.34
C PRO A 101 11.24 4.22 -13.01
N PHE A 102 12.00 4.15 -11.91
CA PHE A 102 11.50 3.86 -10.57
C PHE A 102 10.99 5.12 -9.83
N LYS A 103 11.18 6.32 -10.39
CA LYS A 103 10.82 7.60 -9.73
C LYS A 103 9.86 8.45 -10.56
N ASN A 104 10.14 8.62 -11.85
CA ASN A 104 9.47 9.60 -12.70
C ASN A 104 9.33 9.12 -14.15
N ARG A 105 9.01 7.83 -14.35
CA ARG A 105 8.86 7.23 -15.68
C ARG A 105 7.98 8.04 -16.64
N HIS A 106 6.87 8.58 -16.15
CA HIS A 106 5.91 9.32 -16.97
C HIS A 106 6.48 10.65 -17.50
N ASN A 107 7.27 11.36 -16.69
CA ASN A 107 7.81 12.67 -17.05
C ASN A 107 8.69 12.59 -18.32
N PHE A 108 9.33 11.44 -18.55
CA PHE A 108 10.14 11.22 -19.74
C PHE A 108 9.30 11.21 -21.02
N TYR A 109 8.12 10.59 -20.98
CA TYR A 109 7.23 10.46 -22.14
C TYR A 109 6.49 11.75 -22.49
N PHE A 110 6.43 12.73 -21.58
CA PHE A 110 5.84 14.05 -21.82
C PHE A 110 6.87 15.13 -22.21
N ASN A 111 8.17 14.81 -22.18
CA ASN A 111 9.21 15.77 -22.55
C ASN A 111 9.24 15.98 -24.08
N VAL A 112 9.05 17.22 -24.53
CA VAL A 112 8.99 17.57 -25.97
C VAL A 112 10.23 17.11 -26.73
N ASN A 113 11.44 17.32 -26.18
CA ASN A 113 12.68 16.91 -26.85
C ASN A 113 12.75 15.39 -27.04
N VAL A 114 12.32 14.63 -26.04
CA VAL A 114 12.33 13.16 -26.08
C VAL A 114 11.27 12.65 -27.06
N ILE A 115 10.10 13.27 -27.09
CA ILE A 115 9.04 12.96 -28.07
C ILE A 115 9.55 13.20 -29.50
N ASP A 116 10.28 14.28 -29.74
CA ASP A 116 10.85 14.60 -31.05
C ASP A 116 11.92 13.60 -31.48
N ILE A 117 12.78 13.16 -30.57
CA ILE A 117 13.71 12.04 -30.83
C ILE A 117 12.93 10.79 -31.26
N MET A 118 11.88 10.43 -30.53
CA MET A 118 11.06 9.26 -30.87
C MET A 118 10.41 9.40 -32.24
N ARG A 119 9.92 10.59 -32.60
CA ARG A 119 9.33 10.85 -33.92
C ARG A 119 10.36 10.75 -35.04
N LEU A 120 11.53 11.35 -34.86
CA LEU A 120 12.64 11.30 -35.82
C LEU A 120 13.14 9.87 -36.03
N PHE A 121 13.41 9.15 -34.94
CA PHE A 121 13.84 7.77 -35.00
C PHE A 121 12.80 6.87 -35.65
N LYS A 122 11.51 7.04 -35.32
CA LYS A 122 10.42 6.29 -35.96
C LYS A 122 10.41 6.49 -37.48
N LEU A 123 10.54 7.73 -37.96
CA LEU A 123 10.58 8.00 -39.41
C LEU A 123 11.79 7.36 -40.07
N ARG A 124 12.97 7.49 -39.47
CA ARG A 124 14.22 6.92 -39.99
C ARG A 124 14.15 5.39 -40.03
N LEU A 125 13.63 4.78 -38.96
CA LEU A 125 13.39 3.36 -38.85
C LEU A 125 12.44 2.85 -39.94
N ASN A 126 11.31 3.52 -40.15
CA ASN A 126 10.35 3.15 -41.18
C ASN A 126 10.95 3.28 -42.59
N GLN A 127 11.76 4.32 -42.86
CA GLN A 127 12.44 4.46 -44.15
C GLN A 127 13.43 3.33 -44.41
N TYR A 128 14.18 2.90 -43.39
CA TYR A 128 15.10 1.77 -43.50
C TYR A 128 14.37 0.43 -43.64
N ALA A 129 13.35 0.18 -42.82
CA ALA A 129 12.53 -1.03 -42.92
C ALA A 129 11.90 -1.18 -44.31
N ASN A 130 11.42 -0.09 -44.92
CA ASN A 130 10.89 -0.09 -46.29
C ASN A 130 11.95 -0.43 -47.34
N LYS A 131 13.20 0.01 -47.17
CA LYS A 131 14.31 -0.38 -48.07
C LYS A 131 14.61 -1.87 -47.98
N ILE A 132 14.52 -2.46 -46.79
CA ILE A 132 14.69 -3.91 -46.58
C ILE A 132 13.50 -4.66 -47.18
N LYS A 133 12.27 -4.15 -47.02
CA LYS A 133 11.03 -4.75 -47.55
C LYS A 133 11.06 -4.91 -49.06
N LEU A 134 11.64 -3.97 -49.81
CA LEU A 134 11.80 -4.12 -51.28
C LEU A 134 12.60 -5.39 -51.68
N ARG A 135 13.16 -6.13 -50.71
CA ARG A 135 13.84 -7.42 -50.90
C ARG A 135 13.12 -8.64 -50.29
N ASN A 136 12.06 -8.51 -49.47
CA ASN A 136 11.39 -9.60 -48.73
C ASN A 136 9.89 -9.32 -48.42
N ASP A 137 9.04 -10.36 -48.38
CA ASP A 137 7.56 -10.25 -48.36
C ASP A 137 6.82 -10.24 -46.98
N THR A 138 7.51 -10.24 -45.83
CA THR A 138 6.84 -10.25 -44.49
C THR A 138 6.72 -8.86 -43.83
N TRP A 139 5.60 -8.58 -43.14
CA TRP A 139 5.30 -7.38 -42.30
C TRP A 139 5.41 -7.76 -40.79
N ASP A 140 5.57 -6.92 -39.76
CA ASP A 140 5.52 -5.46 -39.51
C ASP A 140 6.53 -5.04 -38.38
N ASP A 141 6.78 -5.90 -37.37
CA ASP A 141 7.73 -5.63 -36.26
C ASP A 141 9.12 -6.25 -36.49
N GLU A 142 9.20 -7.44 -37.09
CA GLU A 142 10.46 -8.15 -37.34
C GLU A 142 11.39 -7.34 -38.27
N LEU A 143 10.83 -6.76 -39.35
CA LEU A 143 11.57 -5.87 -40.24
C LEU A 143 12.08 -4.63 -39.52
N LYS A 144 11.28 -4.05 -38.61
CA LYS A 144 11.70 -2.90 -37.80
C LYS A 144 12.80 -3.29 -36.84
N LEU A 145 12.76 -4.47 -36.22
CA LEU A 145 13.82 -4.97 -35.35
C LEU A 145 15.13 -5.20 -36.13
N LYS A 146 15.07 -5.82 -37.31
CA LYS A 146 16.23 -5.97 -38.23
C LYS A 146 16.80 -4.61 -38.65
N ALA A 147 15.92 -3.68 -39.06
CA ALA A 147 16.33 -2.32 -39.44
C ALA A 147 16.96 -1.57 -38.25
N ALA A 148 16.42 -1.71 -37.06
CA ALA A 148 16.95 -1.08 -35.85
C ALA A 148 18.32 -1.64 -35.47
N ALA A 149 18.50 -2.96 -35.51
CA ALA A 149 19.79 -3.61 -35.25
C ALA A 149 20.90 -3.08 -36.17
N GLN A 150 20.60 -2.93 -37.47
CA GLN A 150 21.52 -2.36 -38.46
C GLN A 150 21.77 -0.86 -38.25
N LEU A 151 20.71 -0.06 -38.07
CA LEU A 151 20.81 1.39 -37.87
C LEU A 151 21.63 1.76 -36.64
N LEU A 152 21.40 1.04 -35.54
CA LEU A 152 22.02 1.30 -34.24
C LEU A 152 23.35 0.57 -34.04
N LYS A 153 23.73 -0.29 -35.01
CA LYS A 153 24.94 -1.10 -34.98
C LYS A 153 25.04 -1.93 -33.70
N CYS A 154 23.97 -2.67 -33.39
CA CYS A 154 23.84 -3.45 -32.17
C CYS A 154 23.06 -4.76 -32.41
N CYS A 155 23.16 -5.70 -31.47
CA CYS A 155 22.29 -6.86 -31.40
C CYS A 155 21.08 -6.56 -30.49
N ILE A 156 19.89 -6.89 -30.96
CA ILE A 156 18.63 -6.77 -30.21
C ILE A 156 18.14 -8.16 -29.86
N ASN A 157 18.18 -8.50 -28.57
CA ASN A 157 17.63 -9.75 -28.05
C ASN A 157 16.19 -9.51 -27.61
N VAL A 158 15.24 -10.20 -28.24
CA VAL A 158 13.81 -10.09 -27.96
C VAL A 158 13.34 -11.33 -27.21
N TYR A 159 12.88 -11.12 -25.99
CA TYR A 159 12.33 -12.14 -25.10
C TYR A 159 10.81 -12.13 -25.22
N ILE A 160 10.24 -13.17 -25.83
CA ILE A 160 8.82 -13.26 -26.21
C ILE A 160 8.06 -14.20 -25.27
N VAL A 161 7.06 -13.66 -24.56
CA VAL A 161 6.04 -14.48 -23.88
C VAL A 161 4.77 -14.50 -24.72
N ASN A 162 4.37 -15.67 -25.19
CA ASN A 162 3.13 -15.84 -25.92
C ASN A 162 1.92 -15.85 -24.95
N ALA A 163 0.70 -15.87 -25.49
CA ALA A 163 -0.53 -15.85 -24.69
C ALA A 163 -0.69 -17.08 -23.77
N GLU A 164 -0.05 -18.20 -24.12
CA GLU A 164 -0.05 -19.45 -23.34
C GLU A 164 1.06 -19.47 -22.25
N GLY A 165 1.88 -18.42 -22.17
CA GLY A 165 3.00 -18.32 -21.23
C GLY A 165 4.30 -18.97 -21.70
N HIS A 166 4.36 -19.52 -22.92
CA HIS A 166 5.59 -20.06 -23.51
C HIS A 166 6.62 -18.95 -23.76
N ARG A 167 7.89 -19.28 -23.48
CA ARG A 167 9.02 -18.35 -23.43
C ARG A 167 10.03 -18.65 -24.52
N ASN A 168 10.23 -17.72 -25.45
CA ASN A 168 11.17 -17.83 -26.58
C ASN A 168 12.11 -16.63 -26.69
N ILE A 169 13.29 -16.82 -27.28
CA ILE A 169 14.25 -15.74 -27.53
C ILE A 169 14.55 -15.67 -29.03
N ILE A 170 14.53 -14.45 -29.60
CA ILE A 170 14.98 -14.18 -30.96
C ILE A 170 16.01 -13.05 -30.94
N SER A 171 17.14 -13.24 -31.60
CA SER A 171 18.21 -12.25 -31.71
C SER A 171 18.24 -11.63 -33.11
N TYR A 172 18.29 -10.30 -33.17
CA TYR A 172 18.44 -9.54 -34.40
C TYR A 172 19.80 -8.85 -34.41
N ALA A 173 20.67 -9.21 -35.35
CA ALA A 173 21.99 -8.61 -35.51
C ALA A 173 22.29 -8.37 -37.00
N ASP A 174 23.22 -7.46 -37.28
CA ASP A 174 23.77 -7.31 -38.63
C ASP A 174 24.78 -8.43 -38.90
N SER A 175 24.40 -9.39 -39.75
CA SER A 175 25.24 -10.53 -40.14
C SER A 175 26.52 -10.10 -40.88
N ASN A 176 26.54 -8.92 -41.47
CA ASN A 176 27.64 -8.46 -42.31
C ASN A 176 28.77 -7.77 -41.51
N ASN A 177 28.55 -7.44 -40.23
CA ASN A 177 29.52 -6.73 -39.40
C ASN A 177 29.60 -7.34 -38.00
N PRO A 178 30.43 -8.38 -37.79
CA PRO A 178 30.56 -9.05 -36.49
C PRO A 178 31.02 -8.13 -35.35
N GLN A 179 31.70 -7.02 -35.65
CA GLN A 179 32.06 -6.00 -34.64
C GLN A 179 30.84 -5.38 -33.94
N TYR A 180 29.67 -5.35 -34.59
CA TYR A 180 28.44 -4.80 -34.03
C TYR A 180 27.77 -5.71 -32.99
N GLN A 181 28.27 -6.94 -32.79
CA GLN A 181 27.81 -7.88 -31.76
C GLN A 181 28.32 -7.53 -30.34
N THR A 182 29.19 -6.52 -30.21
CA THR A 182 29.70 -6.07 -28.91
C THR A 182 28.67 -5.28 -28.09
N ARG A 183 27.65 -4.71 -28.74
CA ARG A 183 26.57 -3.93 -28.10
C ARG A 183 25.26 -4.71 -28.15
N ASN A 184 24.76 -5.13 -27.00
CA ASN A 184 23.53 -5.90 -26.88
C ASN A 184 22.47 -5.09 -26.11
N ILE A 185 21.27 -5.01 -26.66
CA ILE A 185 20.09 -4.48 -25.96
C ILE A 185 19.05 -5.60 -25.80
N ILE A 186 18.29 -5.55 -24.70
CA ILE A 186 17.24 -6.54 -24.41
C ILE A 186 15.89 -5.83 -24.40
N ILE A 187 14.93 -6.44 -25.09
CA ILE A 187 13.54 -6.00 -25.19
C ILE A 187 12.65 -7.20 -24.88
N PHE A 188 11.53 -6.96 -24.20
CA PHE A 188 10.51 -7.98 -23.97
C PHE A 188 9.31 -7.72 -24.87
N GLN A 189 8.73 -8.79 -25.40
CA GLN A 189 7.49 -8.78 -26.16
C GLN A 189 6.46 -9.62 -25.42
N ARG A 190 5.31 -9.00 -25.13
CA ARG A 190 4.16 -9.67 -24.52
C ARG A 190 2.98 -9.57 -25.48
N LYS A 191 2.36 -10.70 -25.78
CA LYS A 191 1.03 -10.72 -26.41
C LYS A 191 0.00 -10.68 -25.30
N ASP A 192 -0.83 -9.65 -25.30
CA ASP A 192 -1.97 -9.58 -24.42
C ASP A 192 -3.08 -10.51 -24.94
N ILE A 193 -3.88 -11.07 -24.04
CA ILE A 193 -5.01 -11.93 -24.40
C ILE A 193 -6.16 -11.08 -24.95
N GLN A 194 -6.24 -9.81 -24.54
CA GLN A 194 -7.30 -8.87 -24.94
C GLN A 194 -6.91 -7.96 -26.12
N ASP A 195 -5.64 -7.56 -26.24
CA ASP A 195 -5.14 -6.73 -27.34
C ASP A 195 -4.51 -7.57 -28.46
N LYS A 196 -4.97 -7.37 -29.70
CA LYS A 196 -4.38 -8.01 -30.90
C LYS A 196 -2.97 -7.49 -31.25
N GLU A 197 -2.50 -6.43 -30.60
CA GLU A 197 -1.18 -5.81 -30.86
C GLU A 197 -0.11 -6.30 -29.86
N ASN A 198 1.13 -6.44 -30.35
CA ASN A 198 2.27 -6.76 -29.50
C ASN A 198 2.60 -5.57 -28.58
N SER A 199 2.71 -5.82 -27.28
CA SER A 199 3.28 -4.83 -26.34
C SER A 199 4.75 -5.11 -26.13
N PHE A 200 5.58 -4.06 -26.24
CA PHE A 200 7.02 -4.15 -26.03
C PHE A 200 7.43 -3.41 -24.77
N ARG A 201 8.48 -3.90 -24.11
CA ARG A 201 9.06 -3.34 -22.87
C ARG A 201 10.58 -3.36 -22.97
N PHE A 202 11.29 -2.54 -22.21
CA PHE A 202 12.75 -2.50 -22.27
C PHE A 202 13.40 -3.03 -21.00
N SER A 203 14.64 -3.49 -21.12
CA SER A 203 15.43 -3.95 -19.98
C SER A 203 16.31 -2.86 -19.40
N ILE A 204 16.57 -2.92 -18.09
CA ILE A 204 17.73 -2.29 -17.45
C ILE A 204 18.53 -3.37 -16.74
N SER A 205 19.87 -3.32 -16.84
CA SER A 205 20.75 -4.23 -16.12
C SER A 205 20.54 -4.10 -14.60
N LEU A 206 20.70 -5.20 -13.88
CA LEU A 206 20.53 -5.22 -12.42
C LEU A 206 21.32 -4.07 -11.74
N GLU A 207 22.62 -3.95 -12.01
CA GLU A 207 23.48 -2.93 -11.40
C GLU A 207 22.95 -1.49 -11.59
N ASN A 208 22.55 -1.13 -12.80
CA ASN A 208 22.04 0.21 -13.09
C ASN A 208 20.66 0.42 -12.47
N ALA A 209 19.80 -0.60 -12.53
CA ALA A 209 18.50 -0.56 -11.90
C ALA A 209 18.61 -0.34 -10.38
N LEU A 210 19.55 -0.99 -9.69
CA LEU A 210 19.76 -0.80 -8.26
C LEU A 210 20.14 0.65 -7.92
N LYS A 211 21.05 1.27 -8.69
CA LYS A 211 21.43 2.69 -8.49
C LYS A 211 20.23 3.62 -8.64
N LEU A 212 19.43 3.42 -9.69
CA LEU A 212 18.23 4.23 -9.94
C LEU A 212 17.14 3.98 -8.88
N ARG A 213 16.98 2.73 -8.44
CA ARG A 213 15.98 2.33 -7.44
C ARG A 213 16.32 2.89 -6.05
N TYR A 214 17.60 2.94 -5.66
CA TYR A 214 18.02 3.66 -4.43
C TYR A 214 17.78 5.16 -4.52
N SER A 215 18.08 5.78 -5.66
CA SER A 215 17.76 7.20 -5.88
C SER A 215 16.25 7.48 -5.78
N ALA A 216 15.42 6.55 -6.26
CA ALA A 216 13.96 6.61 -6.11
C ALA A 216 13.55 6.46 -4.63
N LEU A 217 14.05 5.44 -3.93
CA LEU A 217 13.81 5.20 -2.51
C LEU A 217 14.10 6.44 -1.67
N ARG A 218 15.30 7.02 -1.83
CA ARG A 218 15.70 8.27 -1.15
C ARG A 218 14.65 9.36 -1.31
N SER A 219 14.25 9.60 -2.55
CA SER A 219 13.30 10.65 -2.89
C SER A 219 11.90 10.38 -2.33
N ILE A 220 11.50 9.11 -2.20
CA ILE A 220 10.20 8.73 -1.66
C ILE A 220 10.20 8.86 -0.14
N LEU A 221 11.24 8.39 0.55
CA LEU A 221 11.38 8.51 2.01
C LEU A 221 11.50 9.97 2.46
N GLN A 222 12.19 10.82 1.68
CA GLN A 222 12.22 12.26 1.93
C GLN A 222 10.83 12.90 1.82
N LYS A 223 9.95 12.44 0.91
CA LYS A 223 8.55 12.90 0.84
C LYS A 223 7.73 12.47 2.06
N ALA A 224 8.09 11.35 2.68
CA ALA A 224 7.53 10.90 3.96
C ALA A 224 8.09 11.69 5.17
N LYS A 225 8.93 12.71 4.94
CA LYS A 225 9.60 13.53 5.96
C LYS A 225 10.57 12.74 6.85
N ILE A 226 11.13 11.65 6.34
CA ILE A 226 12.20 10.90 7.03
C ILE A 226 13.52 11.66 6.85
N SER A 227 14.32 11.76 7.91
CA SER A 227 15.57 12.52 7.91
C SER A 227 16.61 11.91 6.98
N ASN A 228 17.47 12.75 6.38
CA ASN A 228 18.50 12.29 5.44
C ASN A 228 19.50 11.30 6.07
N GLN A 229 19.74 11.42 7.38
CA GLN A 229 20.58 10.50 8.12
C GLN A 229 19.98 9.09 8.11
N VAL A 230 18.72 8.95 8.54
CA VAL A 230 18.00 7.67 8.59
C VAL A 230 17.87 7.06 7.20
N VAL A 231 17.59 7.88 6.17
CA VAL A 231 17.55 7.41 4.79
C VAL A 231 18.90 6.84 4.34
N THR A 232 20.00 7.47 4.72
CA THR A 232 21.36 6.99 4.38
C THR A 232 21.69 5.68 5.09
N GLU A 233 21.27 5.53 6.35
CA GLU A 233 21.42 4.29 7.11
C GLU A 233 20.63 3.14 6.46
N ILE A 234 19.35 3.35 6.15
CA ILE A 234 18.51 2.38 5.44
C ILE A 234 19.14 1.96 4.10
N GLU A 235 19.65 2.91 3.31
CA GLU A 235 20.30 2.61 2.04
C GLU A 235 21.57 1.78 2.19
N ARG A 236 22.36 2.03 3.25
CA ARG A 236 23.56 1.25 3.55
C ARG A 236 23.17 -0.18 3.92
N ASP A 237 22.25 -0.32 4.86
CA ASP A 237 21.84 -1.63 5.39
C ASP A 237 21.20 -2.51 4.29
N LEU A 238 20.39 -1.91 3.39
CA LEU A 238 19.84 -2.61 2.21
C LEU A 238 20.91 -3.07 1.21
N LYS A 239 22.02 -2.32 1.06
CA LYS A 239 23.13 -2.71 0.16
C LYS A 239 23.87 -3.92 0.71
N GLU A 240 24.04 -4.00 2.02
CA GLU A 240 24.72 -5.11 2.69
C GLU A 240 23.94 -6.42 2.59
N LEU A 241 22.60 -6.36 2.63
CA LEU A 241 21.70 -7.52 2.54
C LEU A 241 21.53 -8.13 1.13
N LYS A 242 22.26 -7.64 0.13
CA LYS A 242 22.23 -8.17 -1.27
C LYS A 242 20.81 -8.26 -1.88
N PHE A 243 19.94 -7.31 -1.53
CA PHE A 243 18.82 -6.81 -2.35
C PHE A 243 17.72 -7.77 -2.81
N ASP A 244 17.36 -8.76 -2.00
CA ASP A 244 16.27 -9.67 -2.36
C ASP A 244 15.31 -9.93 -1.19
N GLU A 245 15.26 -8.98 -0.25
CA GLU A 245 14.28 -8.97 0.83
C GLU A 245 13.21 -7.92 0.57
N ASN A 246 11.97 -8.28 0.92
CA ASN A 246 10.82 -7.40 0.94
C ASN A 246 11.16 -6.16 1.80
N PHE A 247 11.08 -4.96 1.21
CA PHE A 247 11.44 -3.70 1.91
C PHE A 247 10.69 -3.53 3.22
N LEU A 248 9.41 -3.89 3.25
CA LEU A 248 8.60 -3.83 4.45
C LEU A 248 9.12 -4.79 5.52
N ALA A 249 9.43 -6.05 5.15
CA ALA A 249 9.99 -7.03 6.07
C ALA A 249 11.35 -6.58 6.63
N PHE A 250 12.21 -6.01 5.77
CA PHE A 250 13.49 -5.42 6.18
C PHE A 250 13.28 -4.33 7.23
N VAL A 251 12.43 -3.34 6.97
CA VAL A 251 12.19 -2.22 7.90
C VAL A 251 11.64 -2.75 9.23
N LEU A 252 10.68 -3.67 9.19
CA LEU A 252 10.06 -4.25 10.38
C LEU A 252 11.03 -5.07 11.23
N ASN A 253 12.03 -5.68 10.61
CA ASN A 253 13.04 -6.49 11.30
C ASN A 253 14.33 -5.70 11.63
N SER A 254 14.32 -4.38 11.44
CA SER A 254 15.46 -3.49 11.67
C SER A 254 15.21 -2.52 12.82
N SER A 255 16.26 -1.79 13.22
CA SER A 255 16.13 -0.66 14.16
C SER A 255 15.31 0.51 13.58
N HIS A 256 15.01 0.50 12.28
CA HIS A 256 14.26 1.56 11.59
C HIS A 256 12.75 1.36 11.61
N ILE A 257 12.25 0.41 12.39
CA ILE A 257 10.82 0.09 12.47
C ILE A 257 9.92 1.31 12.77
N TYR A 258 10.43 2.31 13.48
CA TYR A 258 9.71 3.55 13.82
C TYR A 258 9.33 4.42 12.60
N ILE A 259 9.87 4.15 11.39
CA ILE A 259 9.46 4.87 10.18
C ILE A 259 8.13 4.37 9.62
N ILE A 260 7.65 3.19 10.01
CA ILE A 260 6.43 2.58 9.45
C ILE A 260 5.23 3.54 9.56
N PRO A 261 4.94 4.17 10.72
CA PRO A 261 3.88 5.17 10.80
C PRO A 261 4.05 6.34 9.82
N MET A 262 5.27 6.80 9.57
CA MET A 262 5.53 7.89 8.61
C MET A 262 5.29 7.44 7.17
N VAL A 263 5.72 6.22 6.82
CA VAL A 263 5.58 5.64 5.50
C VAL A 263 4.10 5.39 5.18
N TYR A 264 3.33 4.83 6.11
CA TYR A 264 1.94 4.42 5.85
C TYR A 264 0.89 5.49 6.21
N LYS A 265 1.31 6.63 6.79
CA LYS A 265 0.41 7.77 7.07
C LYS A 265 -0.31 8.28 5.82
N SER A 266 0.31 8.19 4.65
CA SER A 266 -0.29 8.57 3.37
C SER A 266 -0.22 7.41 2.40
N PRO A 267 -1.34 6.96 1.79
CA PRO A 267 -1.33 5.85 0.83
C PRO A 267 -0.50 6.15 -0.42
N TYR A 268 -0.19 7.42 -0.67
CA TYR A 268 0.70 7.84 -1.75
C TYR A 268 2.14 7.30 -1.57
N ILE A 269 2.66 7.21 -0.35
CA ILE A 269 4.05 6.80 -0.13
C ILE A 269 4.24 5.30 -0.40
N PRO A 270 3.44 4.37 0.15
CA PRO A 270 3.52 2.95 -0.20
C PRO A 270 3.26 2.72 -1.69
N LEU A 271 2.32 3.45 -2.31
CA LEU A 271 2.12 3.39 -3.76
C LEU A 271 3.39 3.75 -4.54
N LYS A 272 4.10 4.82 -4.16
CA LYS A 272 5.35 5.19 -4.83
C LYS A 272 6.48 4.20 -4.57
N LEU A 273 6.53 3.57 -3.41
CA LEU A 273 7.45 2.47 -3.13
C LEU A 273 7.15 1.27 -4.03
N ALA A 274 5.87 0.88 -4.18
CA ALA A 274 5.43 -0.18 -5.07
C ALA A 274 5.70 0.13 -6.55
N GLU A 275 5.48 1.35 -7.00
CA GLU A 275 5.87 1.80 -8.35
C GLU A 275 7.39 1.77 -8.57
N ALA A 276 8.17 1.97 -7.50
CA ALA A 276 9.63 1.81 -7.50
C ALA A 276 10.06 0.34 -7.37
N GLY A 277 9.12 -0.60 -7.39
CA GLY A 277 9.33 -2.04 -7.35
C GLY A 277 9.58 -2.60 -5.95
N PHE A 278 9.38 -1.83 -4.87
CA PHE A 278 9.48 -2.34 -3.49
C PHE A 278 8.17 -3.00 -3.06
N GLU A 279 8.26 -4.13 -2.38
CA GLU A 279 7.07 -4.76 -1.78
C GLU A 279 6.61 -3.94 -0.56
N THR A 280 5.30 -3.65 -0.52
CA THR A 280 4.64 -2.82 0.50
C THR A 280 3.34 -3.43 0.99
N ASP A 281 2.85 -4.50 0.35
CA ASP A 281 1.69 -5.22 0.82
C ASP A 281 2.12 -6.10 2.00
N PRO A 282 1.63 -5.85 3.23
CA PRO A 282 2.02 -6.59 4.42
C PRO A 282 1.61 -8.06 4.37
N ARG A 283 0.74 -8.43 3.42
CA ARG A 283 0.27 -9.79 3.17
C ARG A 283 1.27 -10.65 2.41
N VAL A 284 2.21 -10.04 1.69
CA VAL A 284 3.16 -10.77 0.86
C VAL A 284 4.24 -11.40 1.73
N ALA A 285 4.33 -12.72 1.66
CA ALA A 285 5.34 -13.50 2.37
C ALA A 285 6.75 -13.19 1.84
N ASP A 286 7.71 -13.16 2.75
CA ASP A 286 9.12 -13.04 2.43
C ASP A 286 9.75 -14.41 2.11
N ARG A 287 11.08 -14.46 2.01
CA ARG A 287 11.85 -15.69 1.75
C ARG A 287 11.77 -16.73 2.89
N LYS A 288 11.37 -16.32 4.10
CA LYS A 288 11.11 -17.21 5.23
C LYS A 288 9.65 -17.68 5.26
N ASN A 289 8.88 -17.40 4.21
CA ASN A 289 7.47 -17.71 4.08
C ASN A 289 6.60 -17.07 5.18
N VAL A 290 7.02 -15.93 5.73
CA VAL A 290 6.22 -15.16 6.69
C VAL A 290 5.95 -13.75 6.16
N SER A 291 4.77 -13.22 6.47
CA SER A 291 4.33 -11.93 5.95
C SER A 291 4.85 -10.74 6.77
N GLY A 292 4.64 -9.53 6.26
CA GLY A 292 4.87 -8.29 7.02
C GLY A 292 4.00 -8.20 8.28
N LEU A 293 2.81 -8.81 8.30
CA LEU A 293 1.96 -8.86 9.49
C LEU A 293 2.63 -9.64 10.63
N PHE A 294 3.28 -10.76 10.33
CA PHE A 294 4.05 -11.53 11.32
C PHE A 294 5.17 -10.70 11.96
N TYR A 295 5.95 -9.98 11.15
CA TYR A 295 7.00 -9.11 11.70
C TYR A 295 6.44 -7.96 12.53
N ALA A 296 5.26 -7.44 12.17
CA ALA A 296 4.58 -6.44 12.98
C ALA A 296 4.07 -7.01 14.32
N MET A 297 3.62 -8.26 14.37
CA MET A 297 3.28 -8.95 15.63
C MET A 297 4.50 -9.20 16.53
N CYS A 298 5.70 -9.26 15.95
CA CYS A 298 6.95 -9.36 16.72
C CYS A 298 7.34 -8.01 17.37
N SER A 299 6.74 -6.90 16.93
CA SER A 299 7.01 -5.56 17.46
C SER A 299 6.46 -5.40 18.88
N SER A 300 7.15 -4.60 19.70
CA SER A 300 6.62 -4.14 20.99
C SER A 300 5.61 -3.00 20.84
N ASP A 301 5.51 -2.38 19.66
CA ASP A 301 4.57 -1.32 19.35
C ASP A 301 3.43 -1.86 18.48
N SER A 302 2.29 -2.17 19.10
CA SER A 302 1.11 -2.74 18.46
C SER A 302 0.43 -1.80 17.46
N ASN A 303 0.71 -0.50 17.53
CA ASN A 303 0.21 0.46 16.55
C ASN A 303 0.78 0.17 15.14
N ILE A 304 1.96 -0.44 15.04
CA ILE A 304 2.54 -0.84 13.76
C ILE A 304 1.68 -1.91 13.10
N LEU A 305 1.27 -2.92 13.86
CA LEU A 305 0.39 -3.97 13.36
C LEU A 305 -0.95 -3.38 12.91
N ASN A 306 -1.54 -2.48 13.70
CA ASN A 306 -2.79 -1.82 13.32
C ASN A 306 -2.66 -1.03 12.00
N ILE A 307 -1.62 -0.22 11.85
CA ILE A 307 -1.38 0.57 10.62
C ILE A 307 -1.27 -0.33 9.39
N LEU A 308 -0.55 -1.45 9.50
CA LEU A 308 -0.38 -2.38 8.39
C LEU A 308 -1.66 -3.18 8.12
N TYR A 309 -2.38 -3.59 9.16
CA TYR A 309 -3.69 -4.25 9.06
C TYR A 309 -4.70 -3.36 8.34
N GLU A 310 -4.84 -2.09 8.77
CA GLU A 310 -5.73 -1.11 8.11
C GLU A 310 -5.33 -0.86 6.66
N TYR A 311 -4.03 -0.76 6.36
CA TYR A 311 -3.55 -0.59 5.00
C TYR A 311 -3.88 -1.82 4.12
N ALA A 312 -3.70 -3.03 4.65
CA ALA A 312 -3.97 -4.28 3.94
C ALA A 312 -5.45 -4.41 3.55
N ILE A 313 -6.36 -4.07 4.47
CA ILE A 313 -7.80 -4.17 4.23
C ILE A 313 -8.27 -3.15 3.20
N ASN A 314 -7.91 -1.88 3.41
CA ASN A 314 -8.45 -0.79 2.61
C ASN A 314 -7.77 -0.68 1.24
N ARG A 315 -6.54 -1.20 1.10
CA ARG A 315 -5.71 -1.19 -0.12
C ARG A 315 -5.92 0.07 -0.97
N CYS A 316 -5.86 1.23 -0.32
CA CYS A 316 -6.41 2.55 -0.74
C CYS A 316 -5.97 3.07 -2.12
N HIS A 317 -5.05 2.38 -2.79
CA HIS A 317 -4.55 2.73 -4.11
C HIS A 317 -5.21 1.92 -5.25
N LEU A 318 -6.00 0.88 -4.95
CA LEU A 318 -6.66 0.01 -5.94
C LEU A 318 -8.18 0.14 -5.99
N SER A 319 -8.83 0.61 -4.92
CA SER A 319 -10.28 0.79 -4.86
C SER A 319 -10.67 2.03 -4.05
N GLU A 320 -11.81 2.63 -4.37
CA GLU A 320 -12.47 3.63 -3.52
C GLU A 320 -13.18 3.00 -2.31
N ALA A 321 -13.36 1.67 -2.33
CA ALA A 321 -13.94 0.91 -1.25
C ALA A 321 -13.07 1.00 0.01
N LYS A 322 -13.74 1.10 1.15
CA LYS A 322 -13.11 1.18 2.47
C LYS A 322 -13.96 0.42 3.46
N VAL A 323 -13.38 0.10 4.59
CA VAL A 323 -14.07 -0.54 5.71
C VAL A 323 -15.37 0.19 6.12
N ARG A 324 -15.42 1.53 6.01
CA ARG A 324 -16.61 2.35 6.30
C ARG A 324 -17.70 2.31 5.21
N LYS A 325 -17.34 1.91 3.99
CA LYS A 325 -18.26 1.73 2.86
C LYS A 325 -17.82 0.48 2.08
N PRO A 326 -18.04 -0.72 2.65
CA PRO A 326 -17.46 -1.93 2.10
C PRO A 326 -18.15 -2.38 0.81
N ASP A 327 -17.44 -3.19 0.04
CA ASP A 327 -17.93 -4.01 -1.05
C ASP A 327 -17.37 -5.43 -0.88
N SER A 328 -17.56 -6.29 -1.87
CA SER A 328 -17.01 -7.65 -1.85
C SER A 328 -15.47 -7.66 -1.77
N PHE A 329 -14.80 -6.63 -2.30
CA PHE A 329 -13.34 -6.54 -2.26
C PHE A 329 -12.79 -6.32 -0.85
N ILE A 330 -13.47 -5.52 -0.03
CA ILE A 330 -13.11 -5.36 1.39
C ILE A 330 -13.31 -6.66 2.15
N GLU A 331 -14.40 -7.37 1.89
CA GLU A 331 -14.68 -8.68 2.48
C GLU A 331 -13.57 -9.69 2.13
N ASP A 332 -13.19 -9.79 0.86
CA ASP A 332 -12.11 -10.66 0.38
C ASP A 332 -10.78 -10.33 1.05
N ASN A 333 -10.43 -9.04 1.21
CA ASN A 333 -9.19 -8.65 1.87
C ASN A 333 -9.15 -9.07 3.34
N ILE A 334 -10.25 -8.92 4.08
CA ILE A 334 -10.34 -9.32 5.49
C ILE A 334 -10.21 -10.85 5.61
N SER A 335 -10.84 -11.62 4.72
CA SER A 335 -10.68 -13.08 4.68
C SER A 335 -9.24 -13.50 4.35
N GLN A 336 -8.61 -12.86 3.36
CA GLN A 336 -7.21 -13.14 3.00
C GLN A 336 -6.24 -12.83 4.15
N ILE A 337 -6.47 -11.75 4.89
CA ILE A 337 -5.62 -11.43 6.06
C ILE A 337 -5.71 -12.55 7.09
N ARG A 338 -6.90 -13.09 7.35
CA ARG A 338 -7.04 -14.23 8.27
C ARG A 338 -6.24 -15.43 7.82
N GLU A 339 -6.39 -15.83 6.56
CA GLU A 339 -5.65 -16.97 6.00
C GLU A 339 -4.13 -16.77 6.10
N ILE A 340 -3.65 -15.54 5.90
CA ILE A 340 -2.23 -15.22 5.98
C ILE A 340 -1.74 -15.27 7.42
N MET A 341 -2.51 -14.72 8.36
CA MET A 341 -2.17 -14.82 9.79
C MET A 341 -2.10 -16.29 10.23
N ASP A 342 -3.05 -17.12 9.81
CA ASP A 342 -3.06 -18.56 10.12
C ASP A 342 -1.82 -19.26 9.53
N LYS A 343 -1.46 -18.94 8.27
CA LYS A 343 -0.24 -19.45 7.62
C LYS A 343 1.03 -18.98 8.32
N ASP A 344 1.10 -17.70 8.71
CA ASP A 344 2.21 -17.14 9.46
C ASP A 344 2.38 -17.83 10.80
N SER A 345 1.28 -18.09 11.51
CA SER A 345 1.29 -18.84 12.78
C SER A 345 1.91 -20.23 12.59
N VAL A 346 1.50 -20.97 11.55
CA VAL A 346 2.08 -22.29 11.22
C VAL A 346 3.55 -22.17 10.83
N ASN A 347 3.91 -21.24 9.95
CA ASN A 347 5.29 -21.10 9.47
C ASN A 347 6.25 -20.63 10.57
N SER A 348 5.74 -19.87 11.55
CA SER A 348 6.52 -19.36 12.67
C SER A 348 7.03 -20.45 13.63
N THR A 349 6.41 -21.63 13.67
CA THR A 349 6.86 -22.74 14.53
C THR A 349 8.26 -23.23 14.15
N ASN A 350 8.65 -23.04 12.89
CA ASN A 350 9.95 -23.41 12.36
C ASN A 350 11.01 -22.31 12.52
N LEU A 351 10.63 -21.14 13.06
CA LEU A 351 11.53 -20.03 13.28
C LEU A 351 12.11 -20.06 14.70
N ASN A 352 13.42 -19.87 14.82
CA ASN A 352 14.13 -19.75 16.10
C ASN A 352 13.86 -18.38 16.75
N LEU A 353 12.65 -18.18 17.25
CA LEU A 353 12.23 -16.95 17.93
C LEU A 353 12.58 -16.99 19.42
N PRO A 354 13.04 -15.86 20.02
CA PRO A 354 13.12 -15.72 21.47
C PRO A 354 11.75 -15.92 22.13
N ASN A 355 11.70 -16.49 23.35
CA ASN A 355 10.44 -16.76 24.06
C ASN A 355 9.55 -15.51 24.20
N LYS A 356 10.15 -14.35 24.50
CA LYS A 356 9.44 -13.06 24.59
C LYS A 356 8.72 -12.71 23.28
N CYS A 357 9.36 -12.95 22.14
CA CYS A 357 8.78 -12.72 20.82
C CYS A 357 7.62 -13.69 20.54
N ARG A 358 7.75 -14.98 20.90
CA ARG A 358 6.67 -15.95 20.76
C ARG A 358 5.41 -15.56 21.53
N HIS A 359 5.56 -15.07 22.76
CA HIS A 359 4.42 -14.60 23.55
C HIS A 359 3.74 -13.38 22.93
N LEU A 360 4.52 -12.41 22.42
CA LEU A 360 3.98 -11.25 21.70
C LEU A 360 3.20 -11.67 20.46
N VAL A 361 3.79 -12.53 19.63
CA VAL A 361 3.15 -13.03 18.41
C VAL A 361 1.88 -13.80 18.73
N SER A 362 1.94 -14.74 19.68
CA SER A 362 0.77 -15.55 20.07
C SER A 362 -0.38 -14.69 20.59
N LYS A 363 -0.08 -13.68 21.41
CA LYS A 363 -1.08 -12.75 21.92
C LYS A 363 -1.67 -11.88 20.80
N ALA A 364 -0.83 -11.24 20.00
CA ALA A 364 -1.26 -10.36 18.91
C ALA A 364 -2.07 -11.14 17.87
N TYR A 365 -1.63 -12.34 17.51
CA TYR A 365 -2.36 -13.24 16.62
C TYR A 365 -3.75 -13.56 17.17
N PHE A 366 -3.88 -13.91 18.46
CA PHE A 366 -5.16 -14.22 19.09
C PHE A 366 -6.11 -13.00 19.08
N GLU A 367 -5.63 -11.84 19.51
CA GLU A 367 -6.44 -10.60 19.55
C GLU A 367 -6.89 -10.17 18.15
N PHE A 368 -5.98 -10.12 17.18
CA PHE A 368 -6.32 -9.72 15.80
C PHE A 368 -7.16 -10.76 15.08
N SER A 369 -7.00 -12.05 15.37
CA SER A 369 -7.85 -13.11 14.81
C SER A 369 -9.31 -12.90 15.19
N HIS A 370 -9.59 -12.68 16.49
CA HIS A 370 -10.95 -12.43 16.95
C HIS A 370 -11.50 -11.08 16.45
N PHE A 371 -10.66 -10.04 16.38
CA PHE A 371 -11.09 -8.78 15.80
C PHE A 371 -11.44 -8.93 14.31
N ASN A 372 -10.64 -9.70 13.56
CA ASN A 372 -10.89 -9.97 12.14
C ASN A 372 -12.19 -10.73 11.93
N ASP A 373 -12.51 -11.70 12.79
CA ASP A 373 -13.77 -12.45 12.74
C ASP A 373 -14.98 -11.54 12.98
N TYR A 374 -14.88 -10.67 14.00
CA TYR A 374 -15.87 -9.64 14.29
C TYR A 374 -16.06 -8.67 13.10
N GLN A 375 -14.96 -8.17 12.54
CA GLN A 375 -14.98 -7.25 11.41
C GLN A 375 -15.62 -7.90 10.18
N LEU A 376 -15.19 -9.11 9.82
CA LEU A 376 -15.70 -9.86 8.67
C LEU A 376 -17.21 -10.08 8.78
N LYS A 377 -17.69 -10.43 9.97
CA LYS A 377 -19.12 -10.66 10.21
C LYS A 377 -19.96 -9.41 9.89
N ILE A 378 -19.55 -8.26 10.40
CA ILE A 378 -20.25 -6.99 10.17
C ILE A 378 -20.19 -6.56 8.71
N ILE A 379 -19.02 -6.70 8.07
CA ILE A 379 -18.85 -6.34 6.67
C ILE A 379 -19.75 -7.20 5.76
N LYS A 380 -19.83 -8.51 6.02
CA LYS A 380 -20.77 -9.42 5.36
C LYS A 380 -22.22 -8.99 5.54
N ASP A 381 -22.63 -8.68 6.77
CA ASP A 381 -23.98 -8.25 7.06
C ASP A 381 -24.31 -6.92 6.33
N ILE A 382 -23.38 -5.96 6.31
CA ILE A 382 -23.53 -4.71 5.54
C ILE A 382 -23.67 -4.98 4.04
N ASN A 383 -22.80 -5.81 3.46
CA ASN A 383 -22.82 -6.15 2.04
C ASN A 383 -24.12 -6.86 1.64
N ASN A 384 -24.59 -7.80 2.45
CA ASN A 384 -25.86 -8.50 2.23
C ASN A 384 -27.04 -7.52 2.15
N GLU A 385 -27.11 -6.55 3.07
CA GLU A 385 -28.15 -5.51 3.02
C GLU A 385 -28.04 -4.61 1.78
N LYS A 386 -26.84 -4.42 1.20
CA LYS A 386 -26.70 -3.71 -0.08
C LYS A 386 -27.21 -4.55 -1.25
N HIS A 387 -26.90 -5.84 -1.27
CA HIS A 387 -27.25 -6.75 -2.35
C HIS A 387 -28.75 -7.05 -2.40
N LEU A 388 -29.38 -7.29 -1.24
CA LEU A 388 -30.80 -7.63 -1.13
C LEU A 388 -31.74 -6.55 -1.69
N MET A 389 -31.32 -5.28 -1.70
CA MET A 389 -32.20 -4.15 -2.05
C MET A 389 -31.94 -3.55 -3.44
N GLY A 390 -30.94 -4.04 -4.20
CA GLY A 390 -30.68 -3.64 -5.58
C GLY A 390 -30.31 -2.15 -5.80
N ASN A 391 -30.01 -1.79 -7.06
CA ASN A 391 -29.70 -0.40 -7.47
C ASN A 391 -30.95 0.42 -7.88
N PHE A 392 -32.16 -0.06 -7.57
CA PHE A 392 -33.41 0.59 -8.00
C PHE A 392 -33.96 1.54 -6.94
N ASP A 393 -34.64 2.58 -7.42
CA ASP A 393 -35.16 3.77 -6.71
C ASP A 393 -35.14 3.70 -5.17
N THR A 394 -34.23 4.47 -4.59
CA THR A 394 -34.06 4.60 -3.13
C THR A 394 -35.14 5.50 -2.56
N SER A 395 -36.37 4.98 -2.47
CA SER A 395 -37.38 5.60 -1.63
C SER A 395 -36.81 5.78 -0.20
N PRO A 396 -37.13 6.88 0.50
CA PRO A 396 -36.65 7.10 1.87
C PRO A 396 -36.96 5.93 2.81
N ALA A 397 -38.09 5.23 2.61
CA ALA A 397 -38.49 4.05 3.35
C ALA A 397 -37.47 2.89 3.24
N VAL A 398 -37.10 2.51 2.01
CA VAL A 398 -36.12 1.44 1.75
C VAL A 398 -34.75 1.80 2.34
N LYS A 399 -34.36 3.08 2.25
CA LYS A 399 -33.12 3.56 2.86
C LYS A 399 -33.15 3.48 4.39
N THR A 400 -34.27 3.86 5.02
CA THR A 400 -34.48 3.79 6.47
C THR A 400 -34.36 2.35 6.97
N GLU A 401 -35.07 1.43 6.32
CA GLU A 401 -35.09 0.01 6.71
C GLU A 401 -33.71 -0.62 6.58
N ARG A 402 -32.98 -0.29 5.51
CA ARG A 402 -31.58 -0.73 5.34
C ARG A 402 -30.68 -0.25 6.48
N ILE A 403 -30.78 1.01 6.86
CA ILE A 403 -29.96 1.59 7.95
C ILE A 403 -30.31 0.92 9.27
N LYS A 404 -31.60 0.73 9.53
CA LYS A 404 -32.11 0.01 10.70
C LYS A 404 -31.52 -1.41 10.76
N ASN A 405 -31.57 -2.18 9.67
CA ASN A 405 -31.02 -3.54 9.62
C ASN A 405 -29.51 -3.57 9.85
N ILE A 406 -28.77 -2.62 9.27
CA ILE A 406 -27.32 -2.49 9.49
C ILE A 406 -27.02 -2.22 10.97
N ILE A 407 -27.75 -1.30 11.62
CA ILE A 407 -27.56 -1.00 13.04
C ILE A 407 -27.89 -2.22 13.91
N ILE A 408 -29.00 -2.92 13.63
CA ILE A 408 -29.36 -4.17 14.34
C ILE A 408 -28.22 -5.20 14.22
N ALA A 409 -27.71 -5.42 13.01
CA ALA A 409 -26.62 -6.36 12.76
C ALA A 409 -25.32 -5.96 13.50
N LEU A 410 -24.99 -4.67 13.52
CA LEU A 410 -23.84 -4.12 14.24
C LEU A 410 -23.96 -4.36 15.75
N LEU A 411 -25.08 -3.97 16.37
CA LEU A 411 -25.30 -4.13 17.81
C LEU A 411 -25.37 -5.60 18.23
N ARG A 412 -25.99 -6.46 17.41
CA ARG A 412 -26.01 -7.91 17.63
C ARG A 412 -24.60 -8.50 17.57
N SER A 413 -23.81 -8.13 16.57
CA SER A 413 -22.44 -8.61 16.43
C SER A 413 -21.55 -8.15 17.57
N TYR A 414 -21.71 -6.90 18.03
CA TYR A 414 -20.98 -6.34 19.18
C TYR A 414 -21.26 -7.14 20.46
N ASP A 415 -22.51 -7.46 20.73
CA ASP A 415 -22.90 -8.23 21.91
C ASP A 415 -22.36 -9.67 21.86
N ASN A 416 -22.43 -10.32 20.69
CA ASN A 416 -21.92 -11.67 20.48
C ASN A 416 -20.40 -11.79 20.63
N HIS A 417 -19.67 -10.72 20.28
CA HIS A 417 -18.20 -10.65 20.35
C HIS A 417 -17.72 -9.85 21.56
N PHE A 418 -18.60 -9.53 22.51
CA PHE A 418 -18.26 -8.66 23.64
C PHE A 418 -17.12 -9.19 24.50
N PHE A 419 -16.90 -10.50 24.53
CA PHE A 419 -15.75 -11.09 25.20
C PHE A 419 -14.86 -11.79 24.17
N CYS A 420 -13.57 -11.45 24.19
CA CYS A 420 -12.53 -12.08 23.37
C CYS A 420 -12.43 -13.58 23.69
N GLY A 421 -12.93 -14.46 22.82
CA GLY A 421 -12.76 -15.91 22.91
C GLY A 421 -13.43 -16.64 24.08
N SER A 422 -14.19 -15.95 24.94
CA SER A 422 -14.82 -16.53 26.15
C SER A 422 -16.32 -16.33 26.14
N ALA A 423 -17.08 -17.42 26.31
CA ALA A 423 -18.54 -17.35 26.48
C ALA A 423 -18.87 -17.02 27.94
N ASN A 424 -19.21 -15.76 28.20
CA ASN A 424 -19.72 -15.23 29.47
C ASN A 424 -18.78 -15.34 30.68
N ILE A 425 -18.14 -14.21 31.02
CA ILE A 425 -17.42 -14.04 32.27
C ILE A 425 -18.42 -13.47 33.31
N PRO A 426 -18.76 -14.21 34.38
CA PRO A 426 -19.84 -13.82 35.29
C PRO A 426 -19.43 -12.74 36.30
N ASP A 427 -18.15 -12.65 36.65
CA ASP A 427 -17.65 -11.66 37.61
C ASP A 427 -17.13 -10.38 36.92
N ILE A 428 -17.39 -9.23 37.54
CA ILE A 428 -16.94 -7.92 37.06
C ILE A 428 -15.42 -7.81 37.16
N SER A 429 -14.81 -8.35 38.22
CA SER A 429 -13.36 -8.29 38.41
C SER A 429 -12.67 -9.15 37.35
N GLU A 430 -13.12 -10.40 37.16
CA GLU A 430 -12.63 -11.27 36.09
C GLU A 430 -12.82 -10.64 34.69
N SER A 431 -13.97 -10.01 34.45
CA SER A 431 -14.25 -9.31 33.19
C SER A 431 -13.29 -8.15 32.96
N PHE A 432 -12.93 -7.42 34.03
CA PHE A 432 -11.96 -6.33 33.97
C PHE A 432 -10.53 -6.82 33.72
N TYR A 433 -10.11 -7.91 34.37
CA TYR A 433 -8.80 -8.53 34.10
C TYR A 433 -8.72 -9.05 32.67
N HIS A 434 -9.80 -9.66 32.18
CA HIS A 434 -9.91 -10.10 30.80
C HIS A 434 -9.83 -8.92 29.81
N TYR A 435 -10.48 -7.80 30.13
CA TYR A 435 -10.36 -6.54 29.39
C TYR A 435 -8.92 -6.01 29.35
N ILE A 436 -8.21 -5.99 30.48
CA ILE A 436 -6.80 -5.58 30.51
C ILE A 436 -5.94 -6.51 29.66
N LYS A 437 -6.13 -7.83 29.81
CA LYS A 437 -5.37 -8.87 29.13
C LYS A 437 -5.48 -8.75 27.61
N PHE A 438 -6.69 -8.59 27.08
CA PHE A 438 -6.97 -8.53 25.64
C PHE A 438 -7.36 -7.12 25.17
N SER A 439 -6.68 -6.11 25.71
CA SER A 439 -7.06 -4.73 25.49
C SER A 439 -6.99 -4.26 24.04
N GLU A 440 -6.09 -4.80 23.23
CA GLU A 440 -5.93 -4.36 21.84
C GLU A 440 -7.14 -4.80 21.02
N TYR A 441 -7.62 -6.03 21.25
CA TYR A 441 -8.88 -6.51 20.68
C TYR A 441 -10.06 -5.56 21.01
N TYR A 442 -10.21 -5.18 22.29
CA TYR A 442 -11.33 -4.33 22.70
C TYR A 442 -11.25 -2.92 22.14
N GLU A 443 -10.06 -2.30 22.18
CA GLU A 443 -9.85 -0.97 21.61
C GLU A 443 -10.18 -0.95 20.10
N HIS A 444 -9.75 -1.96 19.35
CA HIS A 444 -10.09 -2.10 17.92
C HIS A 444 -11.58 -2.33 17.68
N MET A 445 -12.19 -3.23 18.45
CA MET A 445 -13.62 -3.54 18.33
C MET A 445 -14.49 -2.31 18.65
N ASP A 446 -14.21 -1.61 19.75
CA ASP A 446 -14.96 -0.43 20.18
C ASP A 446 -14.78 0.74 19.19
N PHE A 447 -13.55 0.98 18.71
CA PHE A 447 -13.27 2.02 17.72
C PHE A 447 -13.96 1.74 16.37
N PHE A 448 -13.88 0.51 15.87
CA PHE A 448 -14.56 0.10 14.64
C PHE A 448 -16.08 0.22 14.76
N THR A 449 -16.66 -0.22 15.88
CA THR A 449 -18.08 -0.07 16.18
C THR A 449 -18.50 1.39 16.15
N CYS A 450 -17.74 2.24 16.84
CA CYS A 450 -17.96 3.68 16.90
C CYS A 450 -17.98 4.31 15.50
N LEU A 451 -17.00 3.99 14.65
CA LEU A 451 -16.95 4.50 13.27
C LEU A 451 -18.18 4.11 12.44
N LEU A 452 -18.56 2.84 12.45
CA LEU A 452 -19.70 2.37 11.65
C LEU A 452 -21.04 2.83 12.22
N PHE A 453 -21.18 2.84 13.55
CA PHE A 453 -22.38 3.30 14.20
C PHE A 453 -22.63 4.75 13.84
N TYR A 454 -21.63 5.64 14.00
CA TYR A 454 -21.78 7.05 13.64
C TYR A 454 -21.98 7.31 12.14
N ASP A 455 -21.54 6.42 11.25
CA ASP A 455 -21.86 6.53 9.82
C ASP A 455 -23.34 6.27 9.49
N GLN A 456 -24.05 5.52 10.34
CA GLN A 456 -25.43 5.09 10.10
C GLN A 456 -26.45 5.79 11.01
N VAL A 457 -26.05 6.09 12.24
CA VAL A 457 -26.97 6.39 13.34
C VAL A 457 -27.72 7.72 13.15
N PHE A 458 -27.08 8.71 12.55
CA PHE A 458 -27.68 10.05 12.36
C PHE A 458 -28.83 10.09 11.37
N LEU A 459 -28.88 9.12 10.46
CA LEU A 459 -30.02 8.96 9.56
C LEU A 459 -31.21 8.34 10.29
N LEU A 460 -30.96 7.56 11.34
CA LEU A 460 -32.00 6.87 12.10
C LEU A 460 -32.64 7.77 13.17
N SER A 461 -31.88 8.68 13.79
CA SER A 461 -32.33 9.50 14.93
C SER A 461 -33.51 10.41 14.63
N GLN A 462 -33.66 10.88 13.39
CA GLN A 462 -34.77 11.76 12.97
C GLN A 462 -36.14 11.05 12.95
N GLY A 463 -36.14 9.73 12.82
CA GLY A 463 -37.36 8.91 12.79
C GLY A 463 -37.73 8.28 14.14
N LEU A 464 -36.95 8.52 15.20
CA LEU A 464 -37.19 7.93 16.52
C LEU A 464 -38.26 8.69 17.32
N PRO A 465 -39.16 8.00 18.03
CA PRO A 465 -40.05 8.61 19.00
C PRO A 465 -39.29 9.23 20.18
N ILE A 466 -39.85 10.29 20.76
CA ILE A 466 -39.28 11.01 21.92
C ILE A 466 -38.97 10.05 23.09
N LEU A 467 -39.83 9.05 23.33
CA LEU A 467 -39.67 8.05 24.39
C LEU A 467 -38.40 7.19 24.27
N VAL A 468 -37.81 7.11 23.08
CA VAL A 468 -36.60 6.31 22.79
C VAL A 468 -35.38 7.21 22.67
N SER A 469 -35.59 8.53 22.58
CA SER A 469 -34.53 9.53 22.48
C SER A 469 -33.55 9.43 23.65
N ASP A 470 -34.01 9.13 24.87
CA ASP A 470 -33.13 9.01 26.03
C ASP A 470 -32.21 7.77 25.94
N ILE A 471 -32.76 6.61 25.58
CA ILE A 471 -31.97 5.38 25.37
C ILE A 471 -30.95 5.60 24.26
N TYR A 472 -31.39 6.26 23.18
CA TYR A 472 -30.58 6.61 22.04
C TYR A 472 -29.42 7.54 22.41
N SER A 473 -29.69 8.65 23.11
CA SER A 473 -28.66 9.59 23.53
C SER A 473 -27.66 8.95 24.49
N ARG A 474 -28.10 8.06 25.39
CA ARG A 474 -27.21 7.31 26.28
C ARG A 474 -26.33 6.31 25.52
N LEU A 475 -26.85 5.69 24.48
CA LEU A 475 -26.09 4.79 23.61
C LEU A 475 -24.96 5.54 22.88
N GLU A 476 -25.25 6.70 22.30
CA GLU A 476 -24.25 7.55 21.64
C GLU A 476 -23.19 8.05 22.65
N GLU A 477 -23.65 8.59 23.77
CA GLU A 477 -22.80 9.12 24.84
C GLU A 477 -21.83 8.05 25.35
N THR A 478 -22.33 6.87 25.73
CA THR A 478 -21.50 5.78 26.26
C THR A 478 -20.50 5.24 25.23
N LEU A 479 -20.88 5.09 23.95
CA LEU A 479 -19.96 4.67 22.89
C LEU A 479 -18.85 5.69 22.64
N PHE A 480 -19.21 6.98 22.62
CA PHE A 480 -18.24 8.06 22.50
C PHE A 480 -17.26 8.05 23.68
N LEU A 481 -17.78 7.94 24.91
CA LEU A 481 -16.99 7.93 26.13
C LEU A 481 -16.07 6.71 26.21
N THR A 482 -16.49 5.52 25.77
CA THR A 482 -15.62 4.34 25.68
C THR A 482 -14.36 4.63 24.83
N VAL A 483 -14.53 5.20 23.63
CA VAL A 483 -13.41 5.53 22.74
C VAL A 483 -12.59 6.70 23.30
N PHE A 484 -13.25 7.76 23.74
CA PHE A 484 -12.60 8.97 24.23
C PHE A 484 -11.78 8.70 25.49
N SER A 485 -12.35 8.04 26.49
CA SER A 485 -11.64 7.68 27.72
C SER A 485 -10.50 6.69 27.46
N SER A 486 -10.61 5.80 26.46
CA SER A 486 -9.49 4.93 26.05
C SER A 486 -8.28 5.72 25.50
N ILE A 487 -8.53 6.83 24.81
CA ILE A 487 -7.48 7.75 24.34
C ILE A 487 -6.85 8.53 25.50
N LEU A 488 -7.66 8.95 26.48
CA LEU A 488 -7.21 9.77 27.61
C LEU A 488 -6.48 8.97 28.70
N PHE A 489 -6.89 7.73 28.88
CA PHE A 489 -6.33 6.78 29.84
C PHE A 489 -5.66 5.60 29.11
N PRO A 490 -4.67 5.87 28.24
CA PRO A 490 -4.07 4.84 27.41
C PRO A 490 -3.24 3.90 28.27
N LYS A 491 -3.06 2.67 27.77
CA LYS A 491 -2.11 1.70 28.30
C LYS A 491 -0.72 2.35 28.42
N ARG A 492 -0.05 2.20 29.56
CA ARG A 492 1.38 2.54 29.64
C ARG A 492 2.16 1.55 28.77
N LYS A 493 3.13 2.04 27.99
CA LYS A 493 4.11 1.17 27.30
C LYS A 493 4.88 0.40 28.37
N HIS A 494 4.45 -0.82 28.68
CA HIS A 494 5.16 -1.67 29.63
C HIS A 494 6.47 -2.11 28.99
N SER A 495 7.60 -1.75 29.61
CA SER A 495 8.74 -2.67 29.58
C SER A 495 8.25 -3.94 30.26
N LEU A 496 8.02 -5.00 29.48
CA LEU A 496 7.80 -6.35 30.02
C LEU A 496 8.85 -6.60 31.09
N CYS A 497 8.44 -6.50 32.36
CA CYS A 497 9.30 -6.74 33.51
C CYS A 497 9.77 -8.19 33.42
N GLU A 498 11.08 -8.42 33.38
CA GLU A 498 11.66 -9.76 33.24
C GLU A 498 11.24 -10.71 34.37
N ASN A 499 10.84 -10.15 35.53
CA ASN A 499 10.34 -10.91 36.68
C ASN A 499 8.84 -11.24 36.62
N CYS A 500 8.07 -10.62 35.71
CA CYS A 500 6.61 -10.80 35.63
C CYS A 500 6.16 -11.92 34.69
N ILE A 501 7.09 -12.73 34.16
CA ILE A 501 6.75 -13.93 33.37
C ILE A 501 6.09 -15.00 34.26
N LYS A 502 6.09 -14.85 35.60
CA LYS A 502 5.59 -15.87 36.52
C LYS A 502 4.70 -15.39 37.68
N VAL A 503 4.32 -14.11 37.75
CA VAL A 503 3.45 -13.65 38.84
C VAL A 503 2.42 -12.68 38.29
N GLU A 504 1.23 -13.21 38.01
CA GLU A 504 -0.01 -12.48 38.26
C GLU A 504 0.05 -12.04 39.73
N ASP A 505 0.21 -10.74 39.99
CA ASP A 505 -0.38 -10.04 41.14
C ASP A 505 0.40 -8.77 41.53
N ASP A 506 -0.38 -7.74 41.85
CA ASP A 506 -0.05 -6.47 42.51
C ASP A 506 0.68 -5.36 41.74
N CYS A 507 1.75 -5.60 40.97
CA CYS A 507 2.44 -4.48 40.25
C CYS A 507 1.57 -3.81 39.16
N GLU A 508 0.63 -4.56 38.58
CA GLU A 508 -0.28 -4.09 37.52
C GLU A 508 -1.61 -3.51 38.05
N ARG A 509 -2.07 -3.92 39.24
CA ARG A 509 -3.39 -3.52 39.79
C ARG A 509 -3.45 -2.02 40.10
N ASP A 510 -2.46 -1.51 40.83
CA ASP A 510 -2.38 -0.09 41.22
C ASP A 510 -2.12 0.87 40.04
N LYS A 511 -1.66 0.34 38.89
CA LYS A 511 -1.31 1.17 37.72
C LYS A 511 -2.38 1.15 36.62
N ASN A 512 -3.30 0.19 36.65
CA ASN A 512 -4.34 0.02 35.63
C ASN A 512 -5.75 0.45 36.09
N PHE A 513 -5.94 0.93 37.32
CA PHE A 513 -7.26 1.36 37.82
C PHE A 513 -7.94 2.42 36.92
N LEU A 514 -7.17 3.32 36.29
CA LEU A 514 -7.70 4.31 35.35
C LEU A 514 -8.35 3.67 34.10
N ARG A 515 -8.01 2.42 33.78
CA ARG A 515 -8.63 1.66 32.69
C ARG A 515 -10.01 1.10 33.07
N PHE A 516 -10.40 1.19 34.33
CA PHE A 516 -11.75 0.84 34.74
C PHE A 516 -12.78 1.81 34.15
N ILE A 517 -12.41 3.08 33.93
CA ILE A 517 -13.29 4.09 33.32
C ILE A 517 -13.76 3.68 31.91
N PRO A 518 -12.86 3.44 30.92
CA PRO A 518 -13.31 2.99 29.61
C PRO A 518 -14.01 1.63 29.64
N PHE A 519 -13.60 0.71 30.54
CA PHE A 519 -14.27 -0.58 30.73
C PHE A 519 -15.70 -0.43 31.25
N PHE A 520 -15.94 0.50 32.17
CA PHE A 520 -17.26 0.79 32.72
C PHE A 520 -18.19 1.32 31.64
N TYR A 521 -17.77 2.35 30.88
CA TYR A 521 -18.57 2.87 29.76
C TYR A 521 -18.85 1.81 28.71
N ARG A 522 -17.91 0.87 28.50
CA ARG A 522 -18.10 -0.27 27.59
C ARG A 522 -19.21 -1.22 28.06
N LEU A 523 -19.30 -1.49 29.36
CA LEU A 523 -20.39 -2.28 29.94
C LEU A 523 -21.74 -1.54 29.82
N GLU A 524 -21.76 -0.24 30.10
CA GLU A 524 -22.97 0.58 29.93
C GLU A 524 -23.44 0.60 28.47
N PHE A 525 -22.52 0.84 27.53
CA PHE A 525 -22.80 0.81 26.10
C PHE A 525 -23.43 -0.51 25.69
N ARG A 526 -22.89 -1.65 26.13
CA ARG A 526 -23.47 -2.97 25.85
C ARG A 526 -24.92 -3.10 26.33
N ASN A 527 -25.23 -2.58 27.52
CA ASN A 527 -26.58 -2.62 28.07
C ASN A 527 -27.56 -1.75 27.26
N TYR A 528 -27.16 -0.51 26.94
CA TYR A 528 -27.96 0.35 26.07
C TYR A 528 -28.10 -0.22 24.66
N ALA A 529 -27.06 -0.87 24.13
CA ALA A 529 -27.06 -1.50 22.81
C ALA A 529 -28.08 -2.64 22.73
N LYS A 530 -28.18 -3.48 23.78
CA LYS A 530 -29.20 -4.53 23.87
C LYS A 530 -30.61 -3.95 23.89
N ASN A 531 -30.85 -2.95 24.73
CA ASN A 531 -32.16 -2.30 24.86
C ASN A 531 -32.59 -1.64 23.55
N PHE A 532 -31.68 -0.90 22.92
CA PHE A 532 -31.94 -0.23 21.66
C PHE A 532 -32.14 -1.21 20.50
N ARG A 533 -31.34 -2.28 20.42
CA ARG A 533 -31.52 -3.35 19.43
C ARG A 533 -32.91 -3.99 19.55
N ASN A 534 -33.32 -4.36 20.76
CA ASN A 534 -34.63 -4.97 21.00
C ASN A 534 -35.77 -4.03 20.56
N TYR A 535 -35.63 -2.73 20.82
CA TYR A 535 -36.57 -1.71 20.34
C TYR A 535 -36.65 -1.66 18.81
N LEU A 536 -35.50 -1.63 18.12
CA LEU A 536 -35.47 -1.62 16.66
C LEU A 536 -36.09 -2.89 16.08
N GLU A 537 -35.87 -4.05 16.69
CA GLU A 537 -36.46 -5.30 16.25
C GLU A 537 -38.00 -5.33 16.41
N SER A 538 -38.56 -4.63 17.41
CA SER A 538 -40.00 -4.62 17.68
C SER A 538 -40.80 -3.53 16.97
N GLU A 539 -40.20 -2.40 16.58
CA GLU A 539 -40.92 -1.21 16.13
C GLU A 539 -40.62 -0.77 14.69
N LYS A 540 -41.58 -0.07 14.06
CA LYS A 540 -41.41 0.61 12.76
C LYS A 540 -40.95 2.06 12.97
N ILE A 541 -39.99 2.51 12.17
CA ILE A 541 -39.41 3.86 12.24
C ILE A 541 -40.17 4.78 11.27
N ASP A 542 -40.40 6.04 11.66
CA ASP A 542 -41.08 7.02 10.82
C ASP A 542 -40.23 7.39 9.58
N GLU A 543 -40.74 7.04 8.40
CA GLU A 543 -40.05 7.15 7.11
C GLU A 543 -40.01 8.59 6.55
N LYS A 544 -40.81 9.52 7.10
CA LYS A 544 -41.05 10.85 6.51
C LYS A 544 -40.04 11.93 6.91
N LYS A 545 -39.05 11.62 7.75
CA LYS A 545 -38.16 12.63 8.37
C LYS A 545 -36.69 12.57 7.97
N LEU A 546 -36.31 11.79 6.96
CA LEU A 546 -34.92 11.69 6.48
C LEU A 546 -34.52 12.91 5.62
N GLU A 547 -34.27 14.06 6.24
CA GLU A 547 -33.66 15.22 5.57
C GLU A 547 -32.14 15.23 5.69
N LYS A 548 -31.49 15.91 4.74
CA LYS A 548 -30.03 16.02 4.64
C LYS A 548 -29.46 16.75 5.87
N TYR A 549 -28.54 16.10 6.57
CA TYR A 549 -27.99 16.54 7.86
C TYR A 549 -27.01 17.74 7.77
N SER A 550 -26.99 18.59 8.81
CA SER A 550 -25.94 19.61 9.06
C SER A 550 -25.11 19.25 10.30
N ASP A 551 -23.82 19.58 10.30
CA ASP A 551 -22.87 19.34 11.41
C ASP A 551 -23.30 19.95 12.77
N ASP A 552 -24.34 20.79 12.81
CA ASP A 552 -24.79 21.52 13.99
C ASP A 552 -25.52 20.65 15.01
N VAL A 553 -26.25 19.63 14.58
CA VAL A 553 -26.97 18.72 15.49
C VAL A 553 -25.99 17.84 16.28
N LEU A 554 -24.84 17.46 15.69
CA LEU A 554 -23.75 16.74 16.33
C LEU A 554 -23.18 17.58 17.47
N ARG A 555 -22.92 18.85 17.18
CA ARG A 555 -22.46 19.82 18.19
C ARG A 555 -23.49 19.99 19.27
N GLU A 556 -24.78 20.04 18.94
CA GLU A 556 -25.85 20.21 19.90
C GLU A 556 -25.96 19.02 20.86
N CYS A 557 -25.98 17.78 20.36
CA CYS A 557 -26.01 16.56 21.19
C CYS A 557 -24.82 16.51 22.16
N PHE A 558 -23.60 16.71 21.66
CA PHE A 558 -22.41 16.69 22.52
C PHE A 558 -22.32 17.89 23.47
N SER A 559 -22.83 19.06 23.07
CA SER A 559 -22.84 20.26 23.91
C SER A 559 -23.82 20.18 25.09
N LYS A 560 -24.78 19.25 25.06
CA LYS A 560 -25.77 19.06 26.13
C LYS A 560 -25.39 17.96 27.12
N SER A 561 -24.49 17.03 26.76
CA SER A 561 -23.98 16.02 27.69
C SER A 561 -23.06 16.66 28.73
N SER A 562 -23.44 16.58 30.00
CA SER A 562 -22.58 16.98 31.12
C SER A 562 -21.39 16.05 31.28
N VAL A 563 -21.57 14.74 31.04
CA VAL A 563 -20.52 13.73 31.22
C VAL A 563 -19.39 13.92 30.20
N ILE A 564 -19.71 14.23 28.94
CA ILE A 564 -18.70 14.56 27.91
C ILE A 564 -17.93 15.83 28.28
N LYS A 565 -18.61 16.85 28.81
CA LYS A 565 -17.96 18.07 29.29
C LYS A 565 -17.02 17.78 30.46
N ASP A 566 -17.47 16.98 31.42
CA ASP A 566 -16.70 16.62 32.61
C ASP A 566 -15.45 15.82 32.25
N GLU A 567 -15.55 14.84 31.33
CA GLU A 567 -14.38 14.10 30.81
C GLU A 567 -13.40 15.00 30.04
N PHE A 568 -13.90 15.98 29.29
CA PHE A 568 -13.07 16.99 28.63
C PHE A 568 -12.35 17.90 29.63
N LEU A 569 -13.02 18.27 30.73
CA LEU A 569 -12.45 19.06 31.82
C LEU A 569 -11.38 18.25 32.57
N ILE A 570 -11.65 16.99 32.90
CA ILE A 570 -10.70 16.06 33.54
C ILE A 570 -9.47 15.88 32.64
N SER A 571 -9.65 15.71 31.33
CA SER A 571 -8.58 15.64 30.35
C SER A 571 -7.70 16.90 30.34
N ARG A 572 -8.33 18.08 30.24
CA ARG A 572 -7.62 19.36 30.28
C ARG A 572 -6.85 19.54 31.57
N LEU A 573 -7.46 19.22 32.71
CA LEU A 573 -6.81 19.26 34.02
C LEU A 573 -5.59 18.33 34.06
N LYS A 574 -5.71 17.10 33.55
CA LYS A 574 -4.58 16.15 33.45
C LYS A 574 -3.46 16.70 32.57
N THR A 575 -3.77 17.32 31.42
CA THR A 575 -2.77 17.96 30.56
C THR A 575 -2.12 19.15 31.25
N TYR A 576 -2.88 20.02 31.93
CA TYR A 576 -2.33 21.16 32.66
C TYR A 576 -1.44 20.72 33.82
N LEU A 577 -1.86 19.71 34.58
CA LEU A 577 -1.05 19.12 35.65
C LEU A 577 0.23 18.51 35.08
N LYS A 578 0.16 17.78 33.97
CA LYS A 578 1.33 17.20 33.31
C LYS A 578 2.31 18.29 32.85
N VAL A 579 1.82 19.34 32.19
CA VAL A 579 2.64 20.51 31.80
C VAL A 579 3.25 21.18 33.02
N ALA A 580 2.47 21.41 34.08
CA ALA A 580 2.95 22.02 35.31
C ALA A 580 4.03 21.18 36.02
N THR A 581 3.95 19.85 35.94
CA THR A 581 4.96 18.94 36.49
C THR A 581 6.18 18.72 35.59
N GLU A 582 6.06 18.98 34.28
CA GLU A 582 7.16 18.86 33.31
C GLU A 582 7.98 20.15 33.18
N VAL A 583 7.48 21.29 33.69
CA VAL A 583 8.29 22.50 33.89
C VAL A 583 9.22 22.24 35.07
N SER A 584 10.47 21.90 34.80
CA SER A 584 11.53 22.11 35.80
C SER A 584 11.64 23.61 36.02
N LEU A 585 11.37 24.04 37.25
CA LEU A 585 11.91 25.31 37.72
C LEU A 585 13.42 25.08 37.83
N ASP A 586 14.12 25.30 36.73
CA ASP A 586 15.57 25.50 36.80
C ASP A 586 15.77 26.77 37.62
N ASP A 587 16.09 26.56 38.90
CA ASP A 587 16.74 27.52 39.76
C ASP A 587 17.94 28.08 38.99
N HIS A 588 17.79 29.28 38.42
CA HIS A 588 18.76 30.39 38.39
C HIS A 588 18.34 31.45 37.37
N SER A 589 17.61 32.48 37.83
CA SER A 589 17.88 33.89 37.47
C SER A 589 16.96 34.88 38.19
N CYS A 590 16.97 34.84 39.53
CA CYS A 590 16.81 36.09 40.29
C CYS A 590 18.22 36.61 40.60
N LYS A 591 18.79 37.37 39.65
CA LYS A 591 19.81 38.37 39.98
C LYS A 591 19.16 39.73 39.84
N ALA A 592 18.89 40.35 40.99
CA ALA A 592 18.80 41.80 41.13
C ALA A 592 20.20 42.42 40.98
#